data_AF-A0A5Y1P9C9-F1
#
_entry.id   AF-A0A5Y1P9C9-F1
#
_cell.length_a   1.000
_cell.length_b   1.000
_cell.length_c   1.000
_cell.angle_alpha   90.00
_cell.angle_beta   90.00
_cell.angle_gamma   90.00
#
_symmetry.space_group_name_H-M   'P 1'
#
loop_
_entity.id
_entity.type
_entity.pdbx_description
1 polymer ?
#
loop_
_entity_poly.entity_id
_entity_poly.type
_entity_poly.pdbx_seq_one_letter_code
_entity_poly.pdbx_strand_id
1 'polypeptide(L)'
;METKENYHSKFIAYLIDINKDHYQKNFAKVFLEKLGKSLVNTKFENLNIEDIKSVETEACIKDNRRIDILITLSDKRYIIIENKIYAKDQKNQLKDYINFVRK
;
A
#
# COMPACT_ATOMS: atom_id res chain seq x y z
N MET A 1 -0.21 17.20 -14.48
CA MET A 1 -0.15 18.05 -13.28
C MET A 1 -0.33 17.14 -12.08
N GLU A 2 0.58 17.18 -11.10
CA GLU A 2 0.50 16.29 -9.93
C GLU A 2 -0.62 16.73 -8.99
N THR A 3 -1.46 15.80 -8.54
CA THR A 3 -2.50 16.07 -7.54
C THR A 3 -1.91 16.00 -6.13
N LYS A 4 -2.52 16.68 -5.15
CA LYS A 4 -2.10 16.57 -3.74
C LYS A 4 -2.16 15.12 -3.23
N GLU A 5 -3.13 14.35 -3.71
CA GLU A 5 -3.28 12.91 -3.45
C GLU A 5 -2.04 12.14 -3.92
N ASN A 6 -1.61 12.35 -5.17
CA ASN A 6 -0.41 11.72 -5.72
C ASN A 6 0.85 12.07 -4.93
N TYR A 7 1.02 13.33 -4.53
CA TYR A 7 2.15 13.76 -3.72
C TYR A 7 2.18 13.06 -2.35
N HIS A 8 1.04 12.99 -1.66
CA HIS A 8 0.94 12.26 -0.39
C HIS A 8 1.21 10.77 -0.57
N SER A 9 0.69 10.14 -1.62
CA SER A 9 0.95 8.73 -1.92
C SER A 9 2.44 8.47 -2.10
N LYS A 10 3.15 9.31 -2.88
CA LYS A 10 4.60 9.22 -3.06
C LYS A 10 5.37 9.41 -1.78
N PHE A 11 4.99 10.37 -0.94
CA PHE A 11 5.64 10.60 0.34
C PHE A 11 5.47 9.40 1.29
N ILE A 12 4.26 8.86 1.42
CA ILE A 12 3.99 7.68 2.26
C ILE A 12 4.74 6.46 1.72
N ALA A 13 4.68 6.20 0.41
CA ALA A 13 5.40 5.10 -0.22
C ALA A 13 6.91 5.20 0.00
N TYR A 14 7.48 6.42 -0.12
CA TYR A 14 8.89 6.67 0.14
C TYR A 14 9.30 6.36 1.59
N LEU A 15 8.43 6.56 2.57
CA LEU A 15 8.72 6.20 3.97
C LEU A 15 8.70 4.67 4.19
N ILE A 16 7.93 3.92 3.41
CA ILE A 16 7.73 2.48 3.58
C ILE A 16 8.69 1.64 2.72
N ASP A 17 9.20 2.18 1.61
CA ASP A 17 10.08 1.46 0.68
C ASP A 17 11.44 1.13 1.31
N ILE A 18 11.58 -0.12 1.76
CA ILE A 18 12.77 -0.65 2.44
C ILE A 18 14.04 -0.67 1.58
N ASN A 19 13.92 -0.42 0.27
CA ASN A 19 15.04 -0.39 -0.68
C ASN A 19 15.65 1.02 -0.82
N LYS A 20 15.18 2.02 -0.07
CA LYS A 20 15.77 3.36 -0.03
C LYS A 20 16.83 3.47 1.07
N ASP A 21 17.81 4.34 0.85
CA ASP A 21 19.09 4.33 1.58
C ASP A 21 19.11 5.08 2.93
N HIS A 22 17.96 5.55 3.43
CA HIS A 22 17.91 6.31 4.68
C HIS A 22 17.28 5.48 5.81
N TYR A 23 16.24 6.02 6.46
CA TYR A 23 15.60 5.41 7.63
C TYR A 23 14.33 4.61 7.29
N GLN A 24 14.12 4.27 6.02
CA GLN A 24 12.89 3.63 5.55
C GLN A 24 12.63 2.31 6.25
N LYS A 25 13.66 1.51 6.54
CA LYS A 25 13.49 0.27 7.33
C LYS A 25 12.89 0.55 8.72
N ASN A 26 13.27 1.64 9.37
CA ASN A 26 12.73 2.04 10.67
C ASN A 26 11.28 2.52 10.55
N PHE A 27 10.98 3.34 9.54
CA PHE A 27 9.62 3.83 9.29
C PHE A 27 8.67 2.69 8.89
N ALA A 28 9.09 1.81 7.99
CA ALA A 28 8.36 0.61 7.59
C ALA A 28 8.10 -0.29 8.79
N LYS A 29 9.10 -0.52 9.66
CA LYS A 29 8.93 -1.30 10.88
C LYS A 29 7.82 -0.73 11.78
N VAL A 30 7.87 0.58 12.06
CA VAL A 30 6.84 1.23 12.90
C VAL A 30 5.46 1.19 12.22
N PHE A 31 5.40 1.34 10.90
CA PHE A 31 4.16 1.22 10.14
C PHE A 31 3.55 -0.18 10.25
N LEU A 32 4.34 -1.22 10.00
CA LEU A 32 3.89 -2.62 10.09
C LEU A 32 3.48 -3.02 11.51
N GLU A 33 4.22 -2.57 12.53
CA GLU A 33 3.86 -2.81 13.94
C GLU A 33 2.52 -2.16 14.30
N LYS A 34 2.28 -0.92 13.85
CA LYS A 34 0.99 -0.22 14.07
C LYS A 34 -0.16 -0.89 13.31
N LEU A 35 0.11 -1.33 12.08
CA LEU A 35 -0.86 -2.04 11.25
C LEU A 35 -1.24 -3.38 11.88
N GLY A 36 -0.25 -4.18 12.29
CA GLY A 36 -0.45 -5.46 12.94
C GLY A 36 -1.28 -5.36 14.22
N LYS A 37 -0.98 -4.37 15.08
CA LYS A 37 -1.79 -4.06 16.27
C LYS A 37 -3.25 -3.69 15.97
N SER A 38 -3.51 -3.19 14.77
CA SER A 38 -4.86 -2.83 14.32
C SER A 38 -5.58 -3.98 13.63
N LEU A 39 -4.87 -5.06 13.28
CA LEU A 39 -5.34 -6.21 12.51
C LEU A 39 -5.11 -7.54 13.26
N VAL A 40 -5.30 -7.52 14.59
CA VAL A 40 -5.17 -8.69 15.48
C VAL A 40 -6.09 -9.83 15.02
N ASN A 41 -5.63 -11.08 15.15
CA ASN A 41 -6.29 -12.30 14.69
C ASN A 41 -6.50 -12.38 13.17
N THR A 42 -5.67 -11.67 12.39
CA THR A 42 -5.65 -11.78 10.94
C THR A 42 -4.29 -12.27 10.44
N LYS A 43 -4.24 -12.68 9.17
CA LYS A 43 -2.98 -12.99 8.50
C LYS A 43 -2.04 -11.78 8.34
N PHE A 44 -2.41 -10.58 8.81
CA PHE A 44 -1.59 -9.36 8.76
C PHE A 44 -1.15 -8.89 10.16
N GLU A 45 -1.45 -9.64 11.22
CA GLU A 45 -1.07 -9.28 12.59
C GLU A 45 0.46 -9.25 12.79
N ASN A 46 1.15 -10.27 12.27
CA ASN A 46 2.58 -10.44 12.43
C ASN A 46 3.28 -10.18 11.09
N LEU A 47 3.61 -8.91 10.84
CA LEU A 47 4.34 -8.45 9.66
C LEU A 47 5.74 -7.96 10.03
N ASN A 48 6.74 -8.34 9.23
CA ASN A 48 8.11 -7.86 9.34
C ASN A 48 8.52 -7.09 8.08
N ILE A 49 9.58 -6.28 8.18
CA ILE A 49 10.03 -5.49 7.04
C ILE A 49 10.49 -6.38 5.87
N GLU A 50 11.03 -7.55 6.17
CA GLU A 50 11.46 -8.56 5.19
C GLU A 50 10.28 -9.17 4.42
N ASP A 51 9.05 -9.01 4.90
CA ASP A 51 7.85 -9.41 4.16
C ASP A 51 7.59 -8.47 2.98
N ILE A 52 8.06 -7.21 3.01
CA ILE A 52 7.83 -6.24 1.94
C ILE A 52 8.67 -6.61 0.72
N LYS A 53 7.99 -6.94 -0.39
CA LYS A 53 8.62 -7.20 -1.69
C LYS A 53 8.71 -5.95 -2.55
N SER A 54 7.62 -5.18 -2.66
CA SER A 54 7.60 -3.93 -3.41
C SER A 54 6.62 -2.93 -2.79
N VAL A 55 6.88 -1.65 -3.03
CA VAL A 55 5.98 -0.53 -2.73
C VAL A 55 5.84 0.29 -4.00
N GLU A 56 4.63 0.34 -4.55
CA GLU A 56 4.34 0.98 -5.82
C GLU A 56 3.28 2.05 -5.61
N THR A 57 3.51 3.25 -6.15
CA THR A 57 2.47 4.28 -6.22
C THR A 57 1.85 4.29 -7.59
N GLU A 58 0.61 4.74 -7.68
CA GLU A 58 -0.04 4.93 -8.96
C GLU A 58 -0.07 3.64 -9.81
N ALA A 59 -0.23 2.48 -9.16
CA ALA A 59 -0.17 1.18 -9.80
C ALA A 59 -1.37 1.01 -10.75
N CYS A 60 -1.10 1.07 -12.05
CA CYS A 60 -2.10 0.94 -13.10
C CYS A 60 -2.72 -0.46 -13.09
N ILE A 61 -4.04 -0.51 -12.97
CA ILE A 61 -4.82 -1.73 -13.15
C ILE A 61 -5.67 -1.62 -14.43
N LYS A 62 -6.42 -2.68 -14.78
CA LYS A 62 -7.32 -2.65 -15.94
C LYS A 62 -8.38 -1.55 -15.80
N ASP A 63 -8.97 -1.17 -16.94
CA ASP A 63 -10.09 -0.22 -17.02
C ASP A 63 -9.77 1.20 -16.52
N ASN A 64 -8.54 1.66 -16.78
CA ASN A 64 -8.06 3.02 -16.46
C ASN A 64 -8.16 3.37 -14.97
N ARG A 65 -7.99 2.36 -14.11
CA ARG A 65 -7.95 2.51 -12.66
C ARG A 65 -6.53 2.40 -12.15
N ARG A 66 -6.35 2.93 -10.94
CA ARG A 66 -5.04 3.09 -10.35
C ARG A 66 -5.14 2.93 -8.85
N ILE A 67 -4.32 2.05 -8.30
CA ILE A 67 -4.14 1.94 -6.86
C ILE A 67 -3.18 3.05 -6.41
N ASP A 68 -3.57 3.83 -5.41
CA ASP A 68 -2.73 4.94 -4.93
C ASP A 68 -1.40 4.44 -4.35
N ILE A 69 -1.45 3.44 -3.46
CA ILE A 69 -0.27 2.72 -2.95
C ILE A 69 -0.56 1.22 -2.87
N LEU A 70 0.27 0.42 -3.54
CA LEU A 70 0.25 -1.04 -3.50
C LEU A 70 1.53 -1.53 -2.83
N ILE A 71 1.39 -2.20 -1.69
CA ILE A 71 2.48 -2.92 -1.03
C ILE A 71 2.28 -4.41 -1.33
N THR A 72 3.22 -5.00 -2.06
CA THR A 72 3.24 -6.44 -2.32
C THR A 72 4.12 -7.10 -1.28
N LEU A 73 3.60 -8.14 -0.62
CA LEU A 73 4.37 -8.97 0.30
C LEU A 73 4.97 -10.19 -0.42
N SER A 74 6.06 -10.72 0.13
CA SER A 74 6.82 -11.84 -0.44
C SER A 74 5.98 -13.12 -0.58
N ASP A 75 4.96 -13.30 0.26
CA ASP A 75 4.05 -14.44 0.27
C ASP A 75 2.72 -14.21 -0.48
N LYS A 76 2.71 -13.27 -1.43
CA LYS A 76 1.53 -12.92 -2.26
C LYS A 76 0.33 -12.39 -1.47
N ARG A 77 0.55 -11.89 -0.25
CA ARG A 77 -0.37 -10.93 0.38
C ARG A 77 -0.14 -9.53 -0.20
N TYR A 78 -1.18 -8.71 -0.14
CA TYR A 78 -1.15 -7.33 -0.64
C TYR A 78 -1.78 -6.41 0.39
N ILE A 79 -1.18 -5.23 0.60
CA ILE A 79 -1.78 -4.12 1.34
C ILE A 79 -2.06 -3.03 0.32
N ILE A 80 -3.31 -2.62 0.22
CA ILE A 80 -3.80 -1.62 -0.74
C ILE A 80 -4.25 -0.41 0.06
N ILE A 81 -3.70 0.76 -0.24
CA ILE A 81 -4.03 2.02 0.45
C ILE A 81 -4.58 2.99 -0.59
N GLU A 82 -5.73 3.58 -0.29
CA GLU A 82 -6.40 4.60 -1.09
C GLU A 82 -6.54 5.89 -0.28
N ASN A 83 -5.95 6.98 -0.77
CA ASN A 83 -5.97 8.26 -0.09
C ASN A 83 -7.26 9.00 -0.43
N LYS A 84 -8.21 9.04 0.53
CA LYS A 84 -9.56 9.60 0.29
C LYS A 84 -9.92 10.67 1.32
N ILE A 85 -9.19 11.80 1.29
CA ILE A 85 -9.36 12.89 2.27
C ILE A 85 -10.72 13.60 2.09
N TYR A 86 -11.16 13.80 0.84
CA TYR A 86 -12.41 14.53 0.51
C TYR A 86 -13.24 13.83 -0.57
N ALA A 87 -12.96 12.55 -0.85
CA ALA A 87 -13.56 11.80 -1.94
C ALA A 87 -14.24 10.54 -1.41
N LYS A 88 -15.28 10.10 -2.12
CA LYS A 88 -15.86 8.77 -1.94
C LYS A 88 -15.19 7.79 -2.89
N ASP A 89 -15.28 6.50 -2.56
CA ASP A 89 -14.81 5.43 -3.45
C ASP A 89 -15.55 5.46 -4.78
N GLN A 90 -14.83 5.12 -5.84
CA GLN A 90 -15.44 4.89 -7.14
C GLN A 90 -16.27 3.61 -7.11
N LYS A 91 -17.34 3.56 -7.92
CA LYS A 91 -18.19 2.36 -8.03
C LYS A 91 -17.33 1.14 -8.38
N ASN A 92 -17.43 0.06 -7.59
CA ASN A 92 -16.67 -1.19 -7.76
C ASN A 92 -15.14 -1.08 -7.56
N GLN A 93 -14.61 0.00 -6.98
CA GLN A 93 -13.15 0.21 -6.80
C GLN A 93 -12.44 -0.99 -6.19
N LEU A 94 -12.86 -1.38 -4.99
CA LEU A 94 -12.27 -2.52 -4.27
C LEU A 94 -12.42 -3.85 -5.01
N LYS A 95 -13.55 -4.06 -5.70
CA LYS A 95 -13.78 -5.29 -6.49
C LYS A 95 -12.74 -5.42 -7.59
N ASP A 96 -12.45 -4.34 -8.30
CA ASP A 96 -11.52 -4.36 -9.42
C ASP A 96 -10.08 -4.50 -8.95
N TYR A 97 -9.75 -3.96 -7.77
CA TYR A 97 -8.45 -4.17 -7.12
C TYR A 97 -8.25 -5.63 -6.70
N ILE A 98 -9.26 -6.24 -6.07
CA ILE A 98 -9.24 -7.66 -5.70
C ILE A 98 -9.07 -8.54 -6.94
N ASN A 99 -9.76 -8.22 -8.03
CA ASN A 99 -9.63 -8.93 -9.30
C ASN A 99 -8.26 -8.76 -9.96
N PHE A 100 -7.57 -7.65 -9.70
CA PHE A 100 -6.22 -7.41 -10.20
C PHE A 100 -5.20 -8.26 -9.43
N VAL A 101 -5.19 -8.21 -8.10
CA VAL A 101 -4.18 -8.90 -7.28
C VAL A 101 -4.36 -10.42 -7.18
N ARG A 102 -5.54 -10.94 -7.56
CA ARG A 102 -5.83 -12.39 -7.61
C ARG A 102 -5.46 -13.06 -8.94
N LYS A 103 -5.13 -12.29 -9.98
CA LYS A 103 -4.63 -12.83 -11.25
C LYS A 103 -3.17 -13.23 -11.12
#